data_AF-A0A948T9X0-F1
#
_entry.id   AF-A0A948T9X0-F1
#
_cell.length_a   1.000
_cell.length_b   1.000
_cell.length_c   1.000
_cell.angle_alpha   90.00
_cell.angle_beta   90.00
_cell.angle_gamma   90.00
#
_symmetry.space_group_name_H-M   'P 1'
#
loop_
_entity.id
_entity.type
_entity.pdbx_description
1 polymer ?
#
loop_
_entity_poly.entity_id
_entity_poly.type
_entity_poly.pdbx_seq_one_letter_code
_entity_poly.pdbx_strand_id
1 'polypeptide(L)' 'MTDEQKRIVADKFISTFSEVTNVPKDRIYLFFNGYDLNEAATGGQLFSDNPPKSAKAKFNSEEWANKTDNK' A
#
# COMPACT_ATOMS: atom_id res chain seq x y z
N MET A 1 -3.23 -1.95 4.88
CA MET A 1 -3.05 -0.79 5.80
C MET A 1 -4.36 -0.51 6.51
N THR A 2 -4.33 -0.37 7.83
CA THR A 2 -5.50 0.07 8.61
C THR A 2 -5.78 1.55 8.34
N ASP A 3 -6.98 2.03 8.69
CA ASP A 3 -7.32 3.44 8.50
C ASP A 3 -6.46 4.36 9.37
N GLU A 4 -6.07 3.90 10.56
CA GLU A 4 -5.16 4.65 11.41
C GLU A 4 -3.76 4.80 10.80
N GLN A 5 -3.24 3.73 10.19
CA GLN A 5 -1.99 3.81 9.44
C GLN A 5 -2.10 4.77 8.25
N LYS A 6 -3.24 4.79 7.53
CA LYS A 6 -3.47 5.73 6.43
C LYS A 6 -3.41 7.17 6.90
N ARG A 7 -4.05 7.49 8.04
CA ARG A 7 -4.03 8.84 8.63
C ARG A 7 -2.61 9.30 8.98
N ILE A 8 -1.87 8.45 9.68
CA ILE A 8 -0.49 8.75 10.10
C ILE A 8 0.41 8.99 8.87
N VAL A 9 0.31 8.12 7.85
CA VAL A 9 1.11 8.26 6.63
C VAL A 9 0.70 9.51 5.85
N ALA A 10 -0.59 9.78 5.70
CA ALA A 10 -1.08 10.96 4.99
C ALA A 10 -0.61 12.26 5.63
N ASP A 11 -0.75 12.38 6.97
CA ASP A 11 -0.32 13.58 7.69
C ASP A 11 1.18 13.82 7.53
N LYS A 12 2.01 12.79 7.70
CA LYS A 12 3.46 12.90 7.56
C LYS A 12 3.87 13.33 6.15
N PHE A 13 3.38 12.65 5.12
CA PHE A 13 3.75 12.96 3.73
C PHE A 13 3.29 14.35 3.29
N ILE A 14 2.03 14.69 3.56
CA ILE A 14 1.45 15.97 3.16
C ILE A 14 2.16 17.12 3.90
N SER A 15 2.44 16.95 5.19
CA SER A 15 3.15 17.96 5.97
C SER A 15 4.57 18.21 5.44
N THR A 16 5.36 17.16 5.23
CA THR A 16 6.72 17.29 4.69
C THR A 16 6.72 17.89 3.29
N PHE A 17 5.81 17.45 2.41
CA PHE A 17 5.72 18.01 1.06
C PHE A 17 5.40 19.51 1.09
N SER A 18 4.42 19.91 1.92
CA SER A 18 4.03 21.30 2.08
C SER A 18 5.18 22.17 2.57
N GLU A 19 5.95 21.69 3.56
CA GLU A 19 7.12 22.39 4.12
C GLU A 19 8.20 22.65 3.07
N VAL A 20 8.53 21.63 2.26
CA VAL A 20 9.61 21.74 1.26
C VAL A 20 9.20 22.57 0.05
N THR A 21 7.93 22.47 -0.38
CA THR A 21 7.46 23.05 -1.65
C THR A 21 6.68 24.35 -1.48
N ASN A 22 6.32 24.71 -0.25
CA ASN A 22 5.37 25.79 0.08
C ASN A 22 3.97 25.63 -0.55
N VAL A 23 3.61 24.43 -1.05
CA VAL A 23 2.26 24.16 -1.52
C VAL A 23 1.33 23.98 -0.31
N PRO A 24 0.17 24.66 -0.26
CA PRO A 24 -0.82 24.47 0.80
C PRO A 24 -1.29 23.02 0.92
N LYS A 25 -1.43 22.51 2.16
CA LYS A 25 -1.79 21.11 2.45
C LYS A 25 -3.09 20.66 1.79
N ASP A 26 -4.07 21.54 1.68
CA ASP A 26 -5.38 21.29 1.06
C ASP A 26 -5.32 21.11 -0.47
N ARG A 27 -4.17 21.40 -1.09
CA ARG A 27 -3.91 21.18 -2.53
C ARG A 27 -3.10 19.93 -2.82
N ILE A 28 -2.76 19.14 -1.80
CA ILE A 28 -1.93 17.95 -1.92
C ILE A 28 -2.81 16.71 -1.73
N TYR A 29 -2.90 15.89 -2.77
CA TYR A 29 -3.67 14.64 -2.76
C TYR A 29 -2.71 13.45 -2.69
N LEU A 30 -2.85 12.64 -1.64
CA LEU A 30 -2.12 11.38 -1.50
C LEU A 30 -3.05 10.21 -1.81
N PHE A 31 -2.78 9.53 -2.92
CA PHE A 31 -3.50 8.31 -3.30
C PHE A 31 -2.76 7.08 -2.78
N PHE A 32 -3.44 6.27 -1.98
CA PHE A 32 -2.96 4.94 -1.61
C PHE A 32 -3.35 3.92 -2.68
N ASN A 33 -2.86 4.12 -3.92
CA ASN A 33 -2.94 3.07 -4.94
C ASN A 33 -1.84 2.06 -4.64
N GLY A 34 -2.21 0.89 -4.12
CA GLY A 34 -1.32 -0.25 -4.17
C GLY A 34 -1.04 -0.56 -5.64
N TYR A 35 0.23 -0.73 -6.01
CA TYR A 35 0.55 -1.39 -7.27
C TYR A 35 0.00 -2.82 -7.22
N ASP A 36 -0.50 -3.31 -8.34
CA ASP A 36 -0.65 -4.75 -8.53
C ASP A 36 0.74 -5.36 -8.32
N LEU A 37 0.92 -6.08 -7.20
CA LEU A 37 2.22 -6.61 -6.77
C LEU A 37 2.83 -7.62 -7.77
N ASN A 38 2.13 -7.91 -8.86
CA ASN A 38 2.55 -8.83 -9.92
C ASN A 38 3.89 -8.42 -10.56
N GLU A 39 4.26 -7.15 -10.51
CA GLU A 39 5.54 -6.62 -11.05
C GLU A 39 6.46 -6.02 -9.98
N ALA A 40 6.12 -6.19 -8.70
CA ALA A 40 6.92 -5.67 -7.60
C ALA A 40 8.04 -6.64 -7.23
N ALA A 41 9.23 -6.12 -6.95
CA ALA A 41 10.34 -6.85 -6.35
C ALA A 41 10.77 -6.18 -5.04
N THR A 42 11.13 -6.96 -4.02
CA THR A 42 11.77 -6.45 -2.80
C THR A 42 12.85 -7.42 -2.34
N GLY A 43 13.94 -6.91 -1.77
CA GLY A 43 15.06 -7.76 -1.33
C GLY A 43 15.73 -8.58 -2.46
N GLY A 44 15.58 -8.16 -3.72
CA GLY A 44 16.13 -8.86 -4.88
C GLY A 44 15.26 -10.02 -5.41
N GLN A 45 14.04 -10.20 -4.91
CA GLN A 45 13.12 -11.25 -5.36
C GLN A 45 11.78 -10.64 -5.82
N LEU A 46 11.18 -11.23 -6.85
CA LEU A 46 9.83 -10.87 -7.29
C LEU A 46 8.81 -11.34 -6.26
N PHE A 47 7.75 -10.55 -6.05
CA PHE A 47 6.65 -10.91 -5.14
C PHE A 47 5.87 -12.14 -5.61
N SER A 48 5.89 -12.45 -6.91
CA SER A 48 5.36 -13.71 -7.47
C SER A 48 6.05 -14.95 -6.90
N ASP A 49 7.35 -14.84 -6.59
CA ASP A 49 8.17 -15.97 -6.16
C ASP A 49 8.03 -16.23 -4.66
N ASN A 50 7.73 -15.18 -3.89
CA ASN A 50 7.45 -15.26 -2.47
C ASN A 50 6.31 -14.30 -2.06
N PRO A 51 5.05 -14.73 -2.26
CA PRO A 51 3.87 -13.93 -1.95
C PRO A 51 3.88 -13.39 -0.51
N PRO A 52 3.78 -12.07 -0.29
CA PRO A 52 3.68 -11.52 1.06
C PRO A 52 2.39 -11.98 1.73
N LYS A 53 2.49 -12.53 2.95
CA LYS A 53 1.32 -12.95 3.74
C LYS A 53 0.40 -11.79 4.17
N SER A 54 0.88 -10.55 4.07
CA SER A 54 0.20 -9.33 4.50
C SER A 54 -0.44 -8.53 3.37
N ALA A 55 -0.31 -8.97 2.11
CA ALA A 55 -0.88 -8.26 0.98
C ALA A 55 -1.51 -9.23 -0.05
N LYS A 56 -2.62 -8.78 -0.63
CA LYS A 56 -3.34 -9.50 -1.68
C LYS A 56 -2.89 -9.01 -3.04
N ALA A 57 -2.66 -9.94 -3.95
CA ALA A 57 -2.28 -9.73 -5.34
C ALA A 57 -2.98 -10.79 -6.22
N LYS A 58 -2.80 -10.70 -7.54
CA LYS A 58 -3.39 -11.68 -8.47
C LYS A 58 -2.81 -13.08 -8.21
N PHE A 59 -1.50 -13.18 -7.98
CA PHE A 59 -0.77 -14.43 -7.78
C PHE A 59 -1.13 -15.20 -6.50
N ASN A 60 -1.77 -14.57 -5.50
CA ASN A 60 -2.25 -15.24 -4.28
C ASN A 60 -3.76 -15.08 -4.05
N SER A 61 -4.51 -14.69 -5.08
CA SER A 61 -5.93 -14.36 -4.97
C SER A 61 -6.82 -15.53 -4.50
N GLU A 62 -6.52 -16.76 -4.91
CA GLU A 62 -7.24 -17.98 -4.51
C GLU A 62 -7.05 -18.33 -3.03
N GLU A 63 -5.82 -18.22 -2.51
CA GLU A 63 -5.54 -18.46 -1.09
C GLU A 63 -6.29 -17.48 -0.16
N TRP A 64 -6.54 -16.26 -0.63
CA TRP A 64 -7.29 -15.26 0.12
C TRP A 64 -8.81 -15.46 0.02
N ALA A 65 -9.32 -15.98 -1.09
CA ALA A 65 -10.75 -16.31 -1.23
C ALA A 65 -11.17 -17.40 -0.21
N ASN A 66 -10.34 -18.43 -0.04
CA ASN A 66 -10.59 -19.53 0.88
C ASN A 66 -10.41 -19.17 2.36
N LYS A 67 -9.80 -18.02 2.69
CA LYS A 67 -9.67 -17.54 4.09
C LYS A 67 -10.90 -16.78 4.58
N THR A 68 -11.76 -16.31 3.70
CA THR A 68 -12.97 -15.56 4.05
C THR A 68 -14.17 -16.45 4.40
N ASP A 69 -14.12 -17.75 4.06
CA ASP A 69 -15.26 -18.68 4.23
C ASP A 69 -15.26 -19.44 5.57
N ASN A 70 -14.28 -19.20 6.45
CA ASN A 70 -14.23 -19.75 7.81
C ASN A 70 -14.49 -18.67 8.87
N LYS A 71 -15.62 -17.98 8.78
CA LYS A 71 -16.15 -17.12 9.85
C LYS A 71 -17.63 -17.35 10.09
#